data_AF-A0A5N5L723-F1
#
_entry.id   AF-A0A5N5L723-F1
#
_cell.length_a   1.000
_cell.length_b   1.000
_cell.length_c   1.000
_cell.angle_alpha   90.00
_cell.angle_beta   90.00
_cell.angle_gamma   90.00
#
_symmetry.space_group_name_H-M   'P 1'
#
loop_
_entity.id
_entity.type
_entity.pdbx_description
1 polymer ?
#
loop_
_entity_poly.entity_id
_entity_poly.type
_entity_poly.pdbx_seq_one_letter_code
_entity_poly.pdbx_strand_id
1 'polypeptide(L)'
;MIASSEIMLERWRHYESKEIDVFLEFKVLTSEIISKTAFGSSYLEGQHIFDMLTRMAHIISGNSYRIRIPGIGFFLKTSDDIESENLEATIRNSFMKMMKRREQEAMLGDIDGYGNDFFGFLLEAYHDSDKTKKISMSMVINESLRLYSPIVAVTRRVEREIKMGKITVPANMEVIISTLAVHQNPEIWGEDVHLFKPERFAEGLAKATNNNIAAFFPFGLGPRNCVGVSFSITETKVALSMILQRYRFTLSPTYAHCPVEVLTMCPQHGVQVILQPYEPKLL
;
A
#
# COMPACT_ATOMS: atom_id res chain seq x y z
N MET A 1 6.12 0.69 13.59
CA MET A 1 4.67 0.41 13.43
C MET A 1 3.88 0.81 14.67
N ILE A 2 4.00 0.09 15.80
CA ILE A 2 3.21 0.35 17.02
C ILE A 2 3.38 1.77 17.53
N ALA A 3 4.62 2.21 17.80
CA ALA A 3 4.88 3.55 18.31
C ALA A 3 4.31 4.67 17.42
N SER A 4 4.47 4.55 16.09
CA SER A 4 3.88 5.49 15.13
C SER A 4 2.35 5.49 15.14
N SER A 5 1.75 4.31 15.31
CA SER A 5 0.29 4.15 15.41
C SER A 5 -0.23 4.74 16.73
N GLU A 6 0.50 4.57 17.83
CA GLU A 6 0.17 5.22 19.11
C GLU A 6 0.22 6.75 18.99
N ILE A 7 1.30 7.29 18.42
CA ILE A 7 1.43 8.74 18.21
C ILE A 7 0.27 9.29 17.37
N MET A 8 -0.12 8.58 16.29
CA MET A 8 -1.30 8.98 15.51
C MET A 8 -2.58 8.96 16.36
N LEU A 9 -2.81 7.91 17.13
CA LEU A 9 -4.01 7.75 17.95
C LEU A 9 -4.09 8.74 19.11
N GLU A 10 -2.94 9.18 19.65
CA GLU A 10 -2.84 10.29 20.61
C GLU A 10 -3.27 11.61 19.98
N ARG A 11 -2.86 11.90 18.73
CA ARG A 11 -3.34 13.07 18.00
C ARG A 11 -4.85 13.02 17.79
N TRP A 12 -5.39 11.85 17.45
CA TRP A 12 -6.83 11.64 17.18
C TRP A 12 -7.74 11.97 18.37
N ARG A 13 -7.23 11.92 19.63
CA ARG A 13 -7.99 12.34 20.81
C ARG A 13 -8.50 13.78 20.73
N HIS A 14 -7.78 14.66 20.03
CA HIS A 14 -8.18 16.07 19.83
C HIS A 14 -9.31 16.24 18.80
N TYR A 15 -9.61 15.17 18.06
CA TYR A 15 -10.62 15.08 17.00
C TYR A 15 -11.83 14.23 17.40
N GLU A 16 -11.96 13.83 18.66
CA GLU A 16 -13.12 13.09 19.13
C GLU A 16 -14.42 13.89 18.89
N SER A 17 -15.40 13.22 18.27
CA SER A 17 -16.66 13.79 17.79
C SER A 17 -16.51 14.90 16.74
N LYS A 18 -15.34 15.05 16.14
CA LYS A 18 -15.08 15.96 15.02
C LYS A 18 -14.84 15.18 13.74
N GLU A 19 -15.06 15.86 12.63
CA GLU A 19 -14.67 15.36 11.32
C GLU A 19 -13.15 15.35 11.18
N ILE A 20 -12.63 14.26 10.61
CA ILE A 20 -11.22 14.10 10.25
C ILE A 20 -11.13 13.44 8.87
N ASP A 21 -10.12 13.82 8.10
CA ASP A 21 -9.75 13.10 6.88
C ASP A 21 -8.73 12.00 7.22
N VAL A 22 -9.20 10.75 7.35
CA VAL A 22 -8.33 9.63 7.70
C VAL A 22 -7.35 9.26 6.59
N PHE A 23 -7.61 9.67 5.34
CA PHE A 23 -6.66 9.44 4.26
C PHE A 23 -5.35 10.21 4.48
N LEU A 24 -5.44 11.47 4.91
CA LEU A 24 -4.26 12.28 5.23
C LEU A 24 -3.50 11.72 6.44
N GLU A 25 -4.22 11.32 7.48
CA GLU A 25 -3.59 10.71 8.67
C GLU A 25 -2.87 9.40 8.32
N PHE A 26 -3.46 8.57 7.45
CA PHE A 26 -2.81 7.34 7.00
C PHE A 26 -1.58 7.61 6.13
N LYS A 27 -1.59 8.64 5.27
CA LYS A 27 -0.38 9.04 4.54
C LYS A 27 0.77 9.41 5.48
N VAL A 28 0.47 10.16 6.54
CA VAL A 28 1.46 10.53 7.56
C VAL A 28 1.94 9.29 8.31
N LEU A 29 1.01 8.42 8.75
CA LEU A 29 1.33 7.19 9.47
C LEU A 29 2.25 6.28 8.65
N THR A 30 1.90 5.98 7.40
CA THR A 30 2.67 5.05 6.57
C THR A 30 4.04 5.62 6.23
N SER A 31 4.12 6.92 5.94
CA SER A 31 5.39 7.61 5.71
C SER A 31 6.29 7.52 6.95
N GLU A 32 5.73 7.75 8.14
CA GLU A 32 6.47 7.66 9.38
C GLU A 32 6.93 6.23 9.68
N ILE A 33 6.05 5.23 9.49
CA ILE A 33 6.36 3.82 9.72
C ILE A 33 7.48 3.36 8.80
N ILE A 34 7.36 3.61 7.49
CA ILE A 34 8.40 3.20 6.54
C ILE A 34 9.68 3.97 6.83
N SER A 35 9.60 5.27 7.14
CA SER A 35 10.80 6.06 7.43
C SER A 35 11.54 5.57 8.67
N LYS A 36 10.82 5.30 9.76
CA LYS A 36 11.41 4.77 11.00
C LYS A 36 11.97 3.37 10.79
N THR A 37 11.31 2.51 10.02
CA THR A 37 11.82 1.16 9.76
C THR A 37 13.01 1.15 8.79
N ALA A 38 12.94 1.90 7.68
CA ALA A 38 13.97 1.88 6.65
C ALA A 38 15.20 2.72 7.02
N PHE A 39 15.00 3.83 7.74
CA PHE A 39 16.05 4.81 8.02
C PHE A 39 16.41 4.95 9.50
N GLY A 40 15.66 4.33 10.42
CA GLY A 40 16.01 4.26 11.85
C GLY A 40 16.18 5.64 12.48
N SER A 41 17.39 5.94 12.96
CA SER A 41 17.74 7.23 13.58
C SER A 41 17.68 8.43 12.62
N SER A 42 17.62 8.20 11.30
CA SER A 42 17.47 9.23 10.28
C SER A 42 16.05 9.29 9.69
N TYR A 43 15.02 8.96 10.49
CA TYR A 43 13.65 8.89 10.00
C TYR A 43 13.07 10.25 9.59
N LEU A 44 13.55 11.36 10.15
CA LEU A 44 13.09 12.71 9.77
C LEU A 44 13.53 13.03 8.34
N GLU A 45 14.77 12.67 7.99
CA GLU A 45 15.27 12.74 6.62
C GLU A 45 14.52 11.77 5.70
N GLY A 46 14.16 10.58 6.21
CA GLY A 46 13.27 9.63 5.52
C GLY A 46 11.90 10.21 5.20
N GLN A 47 11.27 10.91 6.14
CA GLN A 47 9.96 11.55 5.93
C GLN A 47 10.04 12.60 4.83
N HIS A 48 11.11 13.39 4.81
CA HIS A 48 11.35 14.36 3.74
C HIS A 48 11.52 13.67 2.37
N ILE A 49 12.23 12.53 2.30
CA ILE A 49 12.33 11.73 1.08
C ILE A 49 10.94 11.25 0.62
N PHE A 50 10.09 10.77 1.51
CA PHE A 50 8.74 10.34 1.16
C PHE A 50 7.84 11.47 0.66
N ASP A 51 7.96 12.67 1.22
CA ASP A 51 7.26 13.85 0.70
C ASP A 51 7.69 14.15 -0.74
N MET A 52 9.01 14.19 -0.99
CA MET A 52 9.55 14.36 -2.34
C MET A 52 9.09 13.26 -3.31
N LEU A 53 9.08 12.00 -2.89
CA LEU A 53 8.57 10.87 -3.69
C LEU A 53 7.08 11.03 -4.00
N THR A 54 6.28 11.50 -3.05
CA THR A 54 4.85 11.75 -3.24
C THR A 54 4.62 12.86 -4.26
N ARG A 55 5.42 13.93 -4.23
CA ARG A 55 5.37 15.00 -5.22
C ARG A 55 5.81 14.50 -6.60
N MET A 56 6.89 13.72 -6.66
CA MET A 56 7.38 13.10 -7.89
C MET A 56 6.33 12.17 -8.52
N ALA A 57 5.61 11.38 -7.71
CA ALA A 57 4.53 10.51 -8.17
C ALA A 57 3.40 11.30 -8.85
N HIS A 58 3.04 12.48 -8.32
CA HIS A 58 2.04 13.36 -8.96
C HIS A 58 2.54 13.90 -10.30
N ILE A 59 3.82 14.29 -10.39
CA ILE A 59 4.43 14.80 -11.63
C ILE A 59 4.46 13.70 -12.70
N ILE A 60 4.91 12.49 -12.35
CA ILE A 60 4.95 11.34 -13.27
C ILE A 60 3.55 11.01 -13.78
N SER A 61 2.54 11.00 -12.90
CA SER A 61 1.14 10.77 -13.24
C SER A 61 0.57 11.85 -14.16
N GLY A 62 0.88 13.13 -13.93
CA GLY A 62 0.44 14.22 -14.81
C GLY A 62 1.07 14.16 -16.22
N ASN A 63 2.26 13.58 -16.32
CA ASN A 63 3.03 13.51 -17.56
C ASN A 63 2.81 12.20 -18.36
N SER A 64 2.23 11.15 -17.77
CA SER A 64 2.00 9.86 -18.44
C SER A 64 1.03 9.94 -19.64
N TYR A 65 0.20 10.99 -19.70
CA TYR A 65 -0.71 11.27 -20.82
C TYR A 65 -0.18 12.30 -21.83
N ARG A 66 1.03 12.86 -21.62
CA ARG A 66 1.63 13.80 -22.59
C ARG A 66 2.31 13.04 -23.72
N ILE A 67 1.79 13.22 -24.94
CA ILE A 67 2.38 12.66 -26.16
C ILE A 67 3.72 13.33 -26.41
N ARG A 68 4.82 12.63 -26.12
CA ARG A 68 6.18 13.09 -26.43
C ARG A 68 6.48 12.72 -27.89
N ILE A 69 6.69 13.71 -28.75
CA ILE A 69 7.05 13.48 -30.16
C ILE A 69 8.46 12.84 -30.20
N PRO A 70 8.62 11.64 -30.77
CA PRO A 70 9.92 10.98 -30.87
C PRO A 70 10.92 11.86 -31.63
N GLY A 71 12.12 12.06 -31.07
CA GLY A 71 13.25 12.76 -31.72
C GLY A 71 13.46 14.23 -31.34
N ILE A 72 12.44 14.96 -30.88
CA ILE A 72 12.57 16.40 -30.50
C ILE A 72 12.99 16.56 -29.04
N GLY A 73 12.54 15.65 -28.16
CA GLY A 73 12.89 15.66 -26.73
C GLY A 73 14.37 15.41 -26.43
N PHE A 74 15.17 15.03 -27.43
CA PHE A 74 16.62 14.86 -27.31
C PHE A 74 17.37 16.20 -27.32
N PHE A 75 16.80 17.26 -27.92
CA PHE A 75 17.50 18.54 -28.13
C PHE A 75 17.00 19.68 -27.24
N LEU A 76 15.85 19.54 -26.59
CA LEU A 76 15.27 20.56 -25.70
C LEU A 76 14.79 19.89 -24.40
N LYS A 77 15.61 19.96 -23.35
CA LYS A 77 15.20 19.57 -22.00
C LYS A 77 14.13 20.54 -21.49
N THR A 78 13.02 20.00 -21.02
CA THR A 78 11.97 20.78 -20.36
C THR A 78 12.40 21.20 -18.95
N SER A 79 11.71 22.17 -18.35
CA SER A 79 11.93 22.54 -16.94
C SER A 79 11.85 21.32 -16.03
N ASP A 80 10.91 20.41 -16.30
CA ASP A 80 10.71 19.16 -15.57
C ASP A 80 11.89 18.18 -15.76
N ASP A 81 12.49 18.12 -16.96
CA ASP A 81 13.68 17.30 -17.20
C ASP A 81 14.90 17.84 -16.44
N ILE A 82 15.05 19.16 -16.34
CA ILE A 82 16.12 19.82 -15.58
C ILE A 82 15.90 19.64 -14.07
N GLU A 83 14.65 19.74 -13.60
CA GLU A 83 14.29 19.53 -12.19
C GLU A 83 14.50 18.08 -11.77
N SER A 84 14.11 17.12 -12.62
CA SER A 84 14.33 15.68 -12.39
C SER A 84 15.82 15.33 -12.28
N GLU A 85 16.66 15.87 -13.16
CA GLU A 85 18.12 15.62 -13.15
C GLU A 85 18.81 16.23 -11.92
N ASN A 86 18.37 17.42 -11.49
CA ASN A 86 18.86 18.07 -10.28
C ASN A 86 18.45 17.30 -9.00
N LEU A 87 17.24 16.73 -8.99
CA LEU A 87 16.73 15.91 -7.90
C LEU A 87 17.50 14.59 -7.80
N GLU A 88 17.75 13.94 -8.95
CA GLU A 88 18.50 12.68 -9.04
C GLU A 88 19.96 12.84 -8.54
N ALA A 89 20.63 13.95 -8.90
CA ALA A 89 22.00 14.23 -8.48
C ALA A 89 22.10 14.45 -6.95
N THR A 90 21.12 15.16 -6.38
CA THR A 90 21.01 15.41 -4.93
C THR A 90 20.79 14.10 -4.15
N ILE A 91 19.91 13.23 -4.64
CA ILE A 91 19.63 11.92 -4.05
C ILE A 91 20.89 11.03 -4.07
N ARG A 92 21.59 10.97 -5.21
CA ARG A 92 22.80 10.15 -5.38
C ARG A 92 23.95 10.58 -4.46
N ASN A 93 24.19 11.89 -4.34
CA ASN A 93 25.27 12.42 -3.49
C ASN A 93 24.99 12.24 -2.00
N SER A 94 23.72 12.33 -1.58
CA SER A 94 23.31 12.09 -0.19
C SER A 94 23.48 10.61 0.19
N PHE A 95 23.16 9.69 -0.72
CA PHE A 95 23.32 8.25 -0.55
C PHE A 95 24.78 7.82 -0.36
N MET A 96 25.69 8.33 -1.19
CA MET A 96 27.13 8.01 -1.11
C MET A 96 27.79 8.50 0.18
N LYS A 97 27.32 9.63 0.73
CA LYS A 97 27.80 10.19 2.01
C LYS A 97 27.38 9.35 3.21
N MET A 98 26.24 8.65 3.13
CA MET A 98 25.76 7.72 4.16
C MET A 98 26.49 6.37 4.12
N MET A 99 26.86 5.88 2.93
CA MET A 99 27.60 4.62 2.79
C MET A 99 29.00 4.66 3.42
N LYS A 100 29.76 5.75 3.20
CA LYS A 100 31.10 5.93 3.78
C LYS A 100 31.13 6.03 5.31
N ARG A 101 30.01 6.40 5.93
CA ARG A 101 29.87 6.49 7.39
C ARG A 101 29.60 5.11 8.02
N ARG A 102 28.84 4.27 7.32
CA ARG A 102 28.48 2.91 7.76
C ARG A 102 29.63 1.90 7.69
N GLU A 103 30.63 2.12 6.83
CA GLU A 103 31.88 1.33 6.82
C GLU A 103 32.72 1.51 8.10
N GLN A 104 32.64 2.68 8.73
CA GLN A 104 33.37 2.97 9.97
C GLN A 104 32.66 2.43 11.22
N GLU A 105 31.33 2.33 11.18
CA GLU A 105 30.49 1.96 12.33
C GLU A 105 30.22 0.44 12.40
N ALA A 106 30.50 -0.32 11.33
CA ALA A 106 30.40 -1.79 11.29
C ALA A 106 31.54 -2.55 12.01
N MET A 107 32.49 -1.85 12.64
CA MET A 107 33.60 -2.45 13.41
C MET A 107 33.27 -2.76 14.89
N LEU A 108 32.05 -2.52 15.37
CA LEU A 108 31.67 -2.67 16.79
C LEU A 108 30.26 -3.31 16.89
N GLY A 109 30.17 -4.64 17.00
CA GLY A 109 28.89 -5.39 17.00
C GLY A 109 28.36 -5.79 18.40
N ASP A 110 27.07 -6.17 18.50
CA ASP A 110 26.56 -7.54 18.83
C ASP A 110 25.00 -7.64 18.93
N ILE A 111 24.47 -8.87 19.18
CA ILE A 111 23.21 -9.58 18.79
C ILE A 111 22.20 -9.81 19.97
N ASP A 112 20.92 -10.24 19.71
CA ASP A 112 20.24 -11.38 20.41
C ASP A 112 18.78 -11.76 19.99
N GLY A 113 18.52 -13.08 19.81
CA GLY A 113 17.29 -13.80 20.22
C GLY A 113 15.98 -13.77 19.39
N TYR A 114 15.02 -14.65 19.76
CA TYR A 114 13.65 -14.76 19.19
C TYR A 114 12.60 -13.79 19.79
N GLY A 115 13.00 -12.88 20.68
CA GLY A 115 12.22 -11.70 21.04
C GLY A 115 11.00 -11.92 21.96
N ASN A 116 10.75 -10.91 22.79
CA ASN A 116 9.49 -10.61 23.47
C ASN A 116 8.58 -9.77 22.55
N ASP A 117 8.63 -10.05 21.26
CA ASP A 117 8.08 -9.19 20.23
C ASP A 117 6.69 -9.63 19.78
N PHE A 118 6.12 -8.78 18.94
CA PHE A 118 4.78 -8.90 18.39
C PHE A 118 4.52 -10.24 17.67
N PHE A 119 5.55 -10.95 17.19
CA PHE A 119 5.39 -12.26 16.58
C PHE A 119 4.95 -13.31 17.61
N GLY A 120 5.42 -13.18 18.86
CA GLY A 120 4.97 -13.98 20.00
C GLY A 120 3.49 -13.75 20.35
N PHE A 121 3.03 -12.49 20.34
CA PHE A 121 1.63 -12.15 20.62
C PHE A 121 0.67 -12.50 19.47
N LEU A 122 1.13 -12.45 18.21
CA LEU A 122 0.33 -12.85 17.06
C LEU A 122 0.06 -14.36 16.99
N LEU A 123 1.01 -15.18 17.46
CA LEU A 123 0.84 -16.63 17.59
C LEU A 123 -0.24 -16.98 18.62
N GLU A 124 -0.31 -16.22 19.72
CA GLU A 124 -1.32 -16.43 20.77
C GLU A 124 -2.74 -16.07 20.31
N ALA A 125 -2.90 -14.98 19.54
CA ALA A 125 -4.19 -14.56 18.98
C ALA A 125 -4.73 -15.47 17.86
N TYR A 126 -3.87 -16.26 17.22
CA TYR A 126 -4.24 -17.16 16.12
C TYR A 126 -4.94 -18.45 16.59
N HIS A 127 -4.86 -18.78 17.89
CA HIS A 127 -5.36 -20.04 18.46
C HIS A 127 -6.73 -19.94 19.17
N ASP A 128 -7.47 -18.85 18.99
CA ASP A 128 -8.84 -18.69 19.53
C ASP A 128 -9.86 -19.63 18.85
N SER A 129 -10.81 -20.18 19.62
CA SER A 129 -11.42 -21.51 19.38
C SER A 129 -12.80 -21.55 18.70
N ASP A 130 -13.38 -20.42 18.27
CA ASP A 130 -14.64 -20.40 17.51
C ASP A 130 -14.46 -19.92 16.05
N LYS A 131 -14.48 -20.86 15.11
CA LYS A 131 -14.11 -20.66 13.69
C LYS A 131 -15.29 -20.37 12.75
N THR A 132 -16.54 -20.38 13.23
CA THR A 132 -17.71 -20.42 12.33
C THR A 132 -18.45 -19.10 12.14
N LYS A 133 -18.05 -18.02 12.83
CA LYS A 133 -18.76 -16.72 12.80
C LYS A 133 -17.89 -15.46 12.75
N LYS A 134 -16.57 -15.56 12.61
CA LYS A 134 -15.65 -14.42 12.78
C LYS A 134 -15.11 -13.93 11.43
N ILE A 135 -15.58 -12.76 10.98
CA ILE A 135 -14.90 -12.01 9.92
C ILE A 135 -13.49 -11.69 10.43
N SER A 136 -12.47 -12.22 9.76
CA SER A 136 -11.08 -11.98 10.15
C SER A 136 -10.53 -10.70 9.52
N MET A 137 -9.53 -10.08 10.16
CA MET A 137 -8.82 -8.93 9.59
C MET A 137 -8.25 -9.23 8.20
N SER A 138 -7.77 -10.45 7.97
CA SER A 138 -7.24 -10.88 6.68
C SER A 138 -8.32 -10.91 5.59
N MET A 139 -9.55 -11.31 5.93
CA MET A 139 -10.69 -11.31 5.00
C MET A 139 -11.07 -9.89 4.59
N VAL A 140 -11.11 -8.97 5.56
CA VAL A 140 -11.38 -7.54 5.31
C VAL A 140 -10.31 -6.94 4.41
N ILE A 141 -9.03 -7.16 4.72
CA ILE A 141 -7.90 -6.64 3.93
C ILE A 141 -7.94 -7.17 2.50
N ASN A 142 -8.16 -8.48 2.32
CA ASN A 142 -8.19 -9.08 0.99
C ASN A 142 -9.35 -8.55 0.14
N GLU A 143 -10.55 -8.40 0.72
CA GLU A 143 -11.70 -7.86 0.00
C GLU A 143 -11.54 -6.37 -0.32
N SER A 144 -10.93 -5.58 0.58
CA SER A 144 -10.53 -4.20 0.29
C SER A 144 -9.55 -4.12 -0.87
N LEU A 145 -8.51 -4.96 -0.88
CA LEU A 145 -7.50 -5.00 -1.95
C LEU A 145 -8.06 -5.49 -3.29
N ARG A 146 -9.12 -6.31 -3.28
CA ARG A 146 -9.83 -6.73 -4.48
C ARG A 146 -10.65 -5.59 -5.07
N LEU A 147 -11.46 -4.92 -4.25
CA LEU A 147 -12.36 -3.87 -4.71
C LEU A 147 -11.65 -2.57 -5.09
N TYR A 148 -10.67 -2.18 -4.26
CA TYR A 148 -9.93 -0.93 -4.39
C TYR A 148 -8.43 -1.22 -4.36
N SER A 149 -7.96 -1.98 -5.35
CA SER A 149 -6.53 -2.28 -5.48
C SER A 149 -5.74 -0.99 -5.70
N PRO A 150 -4.70 -0.69 -4.90
CA PRO A 150 -3.88 0.50 -5.10
C PRO A 150 -3.21 0.53 -6.48
N ILE A 151 -2.89 -0.64 -7.06
CA ILE A 151 -2.27 -0.76 -8.38
C ILE A 151 -3.28 -1.39 -9.34
N VAL A 152 -3.83 -0.57 -10.24
CA VAL A 152 -4.91 -0.99 -11.17
C VAL A 152 -4.42 -1.75 -12.39
N ALA A 153 -3.12 -1.69 -12.70
CA ALA A 153 -2.50 -2.46 -13.76
C ALA A 153 -1.04 -2.79 -13.45
N VAL A 154 -0.58 -3.95 -13.92
CA VAL A 154 0.83 -4.36 -13.86
C VAL A 154 1.37 -4.56 -15.27
N THR A 155 2.57 -4.04 -15.52
CA THR A 155 3.25 -4.19 -16.82
C THR A 155 4.24 -5.34 -16.78
N ARG A 156 4.25 -6.15 -17.83
CA ARG A 156 5.21 -7.23 -18.05
C ARG A 156 5.86 -7.07 -19.42
N ARG A 157 7.17 -7.30 -19.50
CA ARG A 157 7.87 -7.39 -20.79
C ARG A 157 7.99 -8.85 -21.19
N VAL A 158 7.65 -9.13 -22.45
CA VAL A 158 7.76 -10.47 -23.03
C VAL A 158 9.22 -10.71 -23.43
N GLU A 159 9.88 -11.69 -22.81
CA GLU A 159 11.31 -11.95 -23.06
C GLU A 159 11.55 -12.67 -24.39
N ARG A 160 10.65 -13.57 -24.76
CA ARG A 160 10.66 -14.35 -26.00
C ARG A 160 9.25 -14.48 -26.53
N GLU A 161 9.08 -14.74 -27.82
CA GLU A 161 7.74 -14.98 -28.38
C GLU A 161 7.01 -16.06 -27.58
N ILE A 162 5.78 -15.76 -27.18
CA ILE A 162 4.92 -16.70 -26.46
C ILE A 162 3.54 -16.75 -27.09
N LYS A 163 2.92 -17.94 -27.03
CA LYS A 163 1.52 -18.11 -27.40
C LYS A 163 0.66 -18.03 -26.14
N MET A 164 -0.19 -17.01 -26.06
CA MET A 164 -1.15 -16.78 -24.96
C MET A 164 -2.57 -17.07 -25.48
N GLY A 165 -3.06 -18.28 -25.20
CA GLY A 165 -4.31 -18.77 -25.77
C GLY A 165 -4.27 -18.80 -27.30
N LYS A 166 -5.08 -17.95 -27.94
CA LYS A 166 -5.14 -17.83 -29.41
C LYS A 166 -4.21 -16.75 -29.97
N ILE A 167 -3.59 -15.93 -29.12
CA ILE A 167 -2.78 -14.78 -29.52
C ILE A 167 -1.30 -15.16 -29.40
N THR A 168 -0.50 -14.81 -30.40
CA THR A 168 0.96 -14.87 -30.31
C THR A 168 1.48 -13.48 -29.96
N VAL A 169 2.28 -13.39 -28.90
CA VAL A 169 2.85 -12.13 -28.41
C VAL A 169 4.35 -12.15 -28.68
N PRO A 170 4.89 -11.21 -29.46
CA PRO A 170 6.30 -11.20 -29.85
C PRO A 170 7.22 -10.85 -28.67
N ALA A 171 8.49 -11.24 -28.81
CA ALA A 171 9.55 -10.81 -27.89
C ALA A 171 9.64 -9.28 -27.84
N ASN A 172 10.03 -8.75 -26.68
CA ASN A 172 10.18 -7.32 -26.37
C ASN A 172 8.89 -6.49 -26.36
N MET A 173 7.71 -7.11 -26.49
CA MET A 173 6.44 -6.41 -26.30
C MET A 173 6.16 -6.20 -24.81
N GLU A 174 5.61 -5.03 -24.47
CA GLU A 174 5.02 -4.79 -23.15
C GLU A 174 3.55 -5.20 -23.15
N VAL A 175 3.17 -5.96 -22.12
CA VAL A 175 1.81 -6.40 -21.88
C VAL A 175 1.35 -5.76 -20.58
N ILE A 176 0.27 -5.01 -20.65
CA ILE A 176 -0.38 -4.41 -19.49
C ILE A 176 -1.51 -5.34 -19.06
N ILE A 177 -1.44 -5.82 -17.83
CA ILE A 177 -2.44 -6.69 -17.23
C ILE A 177 -3.24 -5.83 -16.26
N SER A 178 -4.51 -5.60 -16.54
CA SER A 178 -5.39 -4.82 -15.66
C SER A 178 -5.76 -5.64 -14.44
N THR A 179 -5.19 -5.30 -13.29
CA THR A 179 -5.59 -5.82 -11.98
C THR A 179 -7.05 -5.50 -11.72
N LEU A 180 -7.48 -4.26 -12.02
CA LEU A 180 -8.85 -3.80 -11.80
C LEU A 180 -9.86 -4.66 -12.57
N ALA A 181 -9.64 -4.85 -13.87
CA ALA A 181 -10.55 -5.64 -14.71
C ALA A 181 -10.65 -7.09 -14.23
N VAL A 182 -9.52 -7.70 -13.83
CA VAL A 182 -9.53 -9.08 -13.34
C VAL A 182 -10.20 -9.20 -11.96
N HIS A 183 -9.97 -8.24 -11.05
CA HIS A 183 -10.57 -8.25 -9.69
C HIS A 183 -12.06 -7.90 -9.68
N GLN A 184 -12.54 -7.30 -10.77
CA GLN A 184 -13.94 -6.95 -10.99
C GLN A 184 -14.66 -7.85 -12.01
N ASN A 185 -14.03 -8.94 -12.47
CA ASN A 185 -14.64 -9.85 -13.43
C ASN A 185 -15.68 -10.77 -12.75
N PRO A 186 -16.98 -10.68 -13.09
CA PRO A 186 -18.02 -11.51 -12.49
C PRO A 186 -17.89 -13.00 -12.84
N GLU A 187 -17.21 -13.38 -13.92
CA GLU A 187 -16.95 -14.80 -14.24
C GLU A 187 -15.99 -15.46 -13.23
N ILE A 188 -15.14 -14.66 -12.58
CA ILE A 188 -14.18 -15.13 -11.58
C ILE A 188 -14.76 -14.98 -10.18
N TRP A 189 -15.37 -13.83 -9.91
CA TRP A 189 -15.74 -13.41 -8.55
C TRP A 189 -17.24 -13.54 -8.25
N GLY A 190 -18.07 -13.88 -9.23
CA GLY A 190 -19.52 -14.00 -9.11
C GLY A 190 -20.27 -12.68 -9.38
N GLU A 191 -21.60 -12.75 -9.43
CA GLU A 191 -22.46 -11.58 -9.73
C GLU A 191 -22.38 -10.48 -8.68
N ASP A 192 -22.02 -10.82 -7.45
CA ASP A 192 -21.85 -9.89 -6.33
C ASP A 192 -20.48 -9.22 -6.29
N VAL A 193 -19.72 -9.26 -7.38
CA VAL A 193 -18.34 -8.76 -7.50
C VAL A 193 -18.18 -7.29 -7.11
N HIS A 194 -19.23 -6.48 -7.20
CA HIS A 194 -19.18 -5.06 -6.80
C HIS A 194 -19.59 -4.81 -5.35
N LEU A 195 -19.98 -5.85 -4.60
CA LEU A 195 -20.31 -5.76 -3.18
C LEU A 195 -19.08 -6.05 -2.33
N PHE A 196 -18.89 -5.28 -1.26
CA PHE A 196 -17.88 -5.54 -0.24
C PHE A 196 -18.32 -6.72 0.64
N LYS A 197 -17.76 -7.90 0.40
CA LYS A 197 -18.08 -9.14 1.13
C LYS A 197 -16.81 -9.86 1.60
N PRO A 198 -16.27 -9.52 2.79
CA PRO A 198 -15.08 -10.16 3.35
C PRO A 198 -15.18 -11.69 3.44
N GLU A 199 -16.38 -12.21 3.68
CA GLU A 199 -16.69 -13.63 3.80
C GLU A 199 -16.34 -14.42 2.54
N ARG A 200 -16.18 -13.75 1.39
CA ARG A 200 -15.68 -14.34 0.15
C ARG A 200 -14.37 -15.10 0.34
N PHE A 201 -13.53 -14.66 1.27
CA PHE A 201 -12.24 -15.29 1.58
C PHE A 201 -12.31 -16.29 2.74
N ALA A 202 -13.49 -16.64 3.26
CA ALA A 202 -13.65 -17.52 4.42
C ALA A 202 -13.11 -18.95 4.17
N GLU A 203 -13.35 -19.47 2.96
CA GLU A 203 -12.88 -20.79 2.52
C GLU A 203 -11.50 -20.73 1.83
N GLY A 204 -10.81 -19.60 1.95
CA GLY A 204 -9.49 -19.37 1.36
C GLY A 204 -9.53 -18.92 -0.11
N LEU A 205 -8.34 -18.62 -0.63
CA LEU A 205 -8.19 -17.89 -1.90
C LEU A 205 -8.65 -18.69 -3.12
N ALA A 206 -8.42 -20.01 -3.14
CA ALA A 206 -8.85 -20.86 -4.24
C ALA A 206 -10.37 -20.81 -4.42
N LYS A 207 -11.12 -20.94 -3.32
CA LYS A 207 -12.58 -20.85 -3.37
C LYS A 207 -13.05 -19.44 -3.79
N ALA A 208 -12.43 -18.41 -3.23
CA ALA A 208 -12.75 -17.01 -3.54
C ALA A 208 -12.60 -16.64 -5.02
N THR A 209 -11.70 -17.32 -5.73
CA THR A 209 -11.31 -17.01 -7.12
C THR A 209 -11.78 -18.06 -8.13
N ASN A 210 -12.77 -18.88 -7.79
CA ASN A 210 -13.24 -19.99 -8.63
C ASN A 210 -12.09 -20.91 -9.10
N ASN A 211 -11.20 -21.26 -8.17
CA ASN A 211 -9.96 -22.02 -8.35
C ASN A 211 -8.89 -21.37 -9.24
N ASN A 212 -9.06 -20.10 -9.62
CA ASN A 212 -8.05 -19.32 -10.34
C ASN A 212 -7.29 -18.39 -9.39
N ILE A 213 -6.41 -18.96 -8.56
CA ILE A 213 -5.63 -18.19 -7.56
C ILE A 213 -4.81 -17.05 -8.18
N ALA A 214 -4.41 -17.19 -9.45
CA ALA A 214 -3.65 -16.18 -10.19
C ALA A 214 -4.49 -14.96 -10.57
N ALA A 215 -5.82 -15.01 -10.38
CA ALA A 215 -6.72 -13.87 -10.57
C ALA A 215 -6.71 -12.88 -9.41
N PHE A 216 -6.08 -13.22 -8.26
CA PHE A 216 -5.91 -12.31 -7.14
C PHE A 216 -4.44 -11.95 -6.94
N PHE A 217 -4.05 -10.79 -7.45
CA PHE A 217 -2.67 -10.31 -7.49
C PHE A 217 -2.56 -8.80 -7.19
N PRO A 218 -3.12 -8.31 -6.07
CA PRO A 218 -3.07 -6.88 -5.72
C PRO A 218 -1.64 -6.35 -5.50
N PHE A 219 -0.68 -7.26 -5.34
CA PHE A 219 0.75 -6.97 -5.20
C PHE A 219 1.60 -7.49 -6.36
N GLY A 220 0.96 -7.80 -7.49
CA GLY A 220 1.58 -8.52 -8.61
C GLY A 220 1.80 -9.99 -8.32
N LEU A 221 2.32 -10.70 -9.32
CA LEU A 221 2.52 -12.16 -9.29
C LEU A 221 3.89 -12.55 -9.85
N GLY A 222 4.54 -13.54 -9.25
CA GLY A 222 5.84 -14.07 -9.69
C GLY A 222 7.06 -13.37 -9.05
N PRO A 223 8.27 -13.57 -9.58
CA PRO A 223 9.53 -13.15 -8.94
C PRO A 223 9.71 -11.64 -8.78
N ARG A 224 8.96 -10.85 -9.53
CA ARG A 224 8.90 -9.38 -9.48
C ARG A 224 7.55 -8.92 -8.93
N ASN A 225 7.05 -9.59 -7.89
CA ASN A 225 5.94 -9.08 -7.08
C ASN A 225 6.45 -8.01 -6.12
N CYS A 226 5.53 -7.35 -5.41
CA CYS A 226 5.90 -6.33 -4.45
C CYS A 226 6.80 -6.92 -3.35
N VAL A 227 7.98 -6.33 -3.15
CA VAL A 227 8.89 -6.73 -2.07
C VAL A 227 8.31 -6.43 -0.67
N GLY A 228 7.37 -5.49 -0.60
CA GLY A 228 6.76 -4.99 0.64
C GLY A 228 5.52 -5.75 1.12
N VAL A 229 5.08 -6.84 0.48
CA VAL A 229 3.80 -7.52 0.81
C VAL A 229 3.66 -7.80 2.30
N SER A 230 4.63 -8.50 2.89
CA SER A 230 4.58 -8.89 4.30
C SER A 230 4.59 -7.67 5.23
N PHE A 231 5.35 -6.64 4.86
CA PHE A 231 5.44 -5.39 5.61
C PHE A 231 4.10 -4.66 5.61
N SER A 232 3.52 -4.41 4.42
CA SER A 232 2.25 -3.69 4.27
C SER A 232 1.07 -4.40 4.94
N ILE A 233 0.99 -5.73 4.84
CA ILE A 233 -0.06 -6.51 5.51
C ILE A 233 0.09 -6.43 7.03
N THR A 234 1.32 -6.53 7.55
CA THR A 234 1.59 -6.44 8.99
C THR A 234 1.27 -5.04 9.52
N GLU A 235 1.74 -4.00 8.84
CA GLU A 235 1.44 -2.60 9.13
C GLU A 235 -0.06 -2.34 9.19
N THR A 236 -0.79 -2.79 8.17
CA THR A 236 -2.25 -2.63 8.07
C THR A 236 -2.96 -3.33 9.23
N LYS A 237 -2.57 -4.57 9.55
CA LYS A 237 -3.15 -5.33 10.66
C LYS A 237 -2.91 -4.66 12.00
N VAL A 238 -1.69 -4.16 12.25
CA VAL A 238 -1.33 -3.44 13.48
C VAL A 238 -2.17 -2.17 13.60
N ALA A 239 -2.11 -1.30 12.59
CA ALA A 239 -2.83 -0.03 12.60
C ALA A 239 -4.34 -0.23 12.77
N LEU A 240 -4.97 -1.08 11.96
CA LEU A 240 -6.41 -1.35 12.05
C LEU A 240 -6.82 -1.93 13.42
N SER A 241 -6.03 -2.86 13.98
CA SER A 241 -6.33 -3.43 15.29
C SER A 241 -6.32 -2.35 16.38
N MET A 242 -5.30 -1.50 16.38
CA MET A 242 -5.16 -0.43 17.37
C MET A 242 -6.25 0.64 17.21
N ILE A 243 -6.63 0.93 15.97
CA ILE A 243 -7.73 1.85 15.65
C ILE A 243 -9.06 1.30 16.15
N LEU A 244 -9.41 0.06 15.79
CA LEU A 244 -10.72 -0.54 16.09
C LEU A 244 -10.93 -0.85 17.58
N GLN A 245 -9.85 -0.98 18.35
CA GLN A 245 -9.92 -1.11 19.82
C GLN A 245 -10.27 0.21 20.51
N ARG A 246 -10.05 1.36 19.86
CA ARG A 246 -10.12 2.69 20.47
C ARG A 246 -11.21 3.57 19.90
N TYR A 247 -11.60 3.34 18.66
CA TYR A 247 -12.53 4.21 17.96
C TYR A 247 -13.57 3.44 17.17
N ARG A 248 -14.76 4.04 17.11
CA ARG A 248 -15.81 3.78 16.13
C ARG A 248 -15.85 4.93 15.13
N PHE A 249 -16.28 4.60 13.92
CA PHE A 249 -16.34 5.53 12.81
C PHE A 249 -17.78 5.65 12.32
N THR A 250 -18.16 6.87 11.99
CA THR A 250 -19.30 7.14 11.13
C THR A 250 -18.82 7.95 9.94
N LEU A 251 -19.40 7.72 8.76
CA LEU A 251 -19.10 8.55 7.60
C LEU A 251 -19.58 9.97 7.88
N SER A 252 -18.74 10.96 7.56
CA SER A 252 -19.19 12.34 7.62
C SER A 252 -20.20 12.61 6.49
N PRO A 253 -21.21 13.48 6.71
CA PRO A 253 -22.05 14.01 5.62
C PRO A 253 -21.26 14.68 4.48
N THR A 254 -20.03 15.12 4.73
CA THR A 254 -19.14 15.73 3.72
C THR A 254 -18.40 14.70 2.86
N TYR A 255 -18.45 13.41 3.23
CA TYR A 255 -17.76 12.36 2.50
C TYR A 255 -18.32 12.20 1.08
N ALA A 256 -17.45 12.30 0.09
CA ALA A 256 -17.77 12.03 -1.31
C ALA A 256 -16.91 10.86 -1.82
N HIS A 257 -17.55 9.73 -2.11
CA HIS A 257 -16.86 8.56 -2.64
C HIS A 257 -16.44 8.81 -4.10
N CYS A 258 -15.16 9.12 -4.33
CA CYS A 258 -14.59 9.32 -5.65
C CYS A 258 -13.16 8.76 -5.74
N PRO A 259 -12.99 7.46 -6.06
CA PRO A 259 -11.68 6.88 -6.32
C PRO A 259 -11.12 7.40 -7.65
N VAL A 260 -9.86 7.83 -7.65
CA VAL A 260 -9.14 8.29 -8.84
C VAL A 260 -7.77 7.63 -8.91
N GLU A 261 -7.27 7.43 -10.12
CA GLU A 261 -5.91 6.96 -10.37
C GLU A 261 -4.97 8.17 -10.47
N VAL A 262 -4.00 8.26 -9.56
CA VAL A 262 -2.86 9.20 -9.67
C VAL A 262 -1.64 8.39 -10.13
N LEU A 263 -0.85 7.89 -9.18
CA LEU A 263 0.08 6.78 -9.39
C LEU A 263 -0.51 5.47 -8.87
N THR A 264 -1.28 5.59 -7.79
CA THR A 264 -2.08 4.52 -7.20
C THR A 264 -3.53 4.98 -7.12
N MET A 265 -4.46 4.06 -6.92
CA MET A 265 -5.84 4.38 -6.62
C MET A 265 -5.92 5.10 -5.27
N CYS A 266 -6.43 6.33 -5.29
CA CYS A 266 -6.58 7.19 -4.12
C CYS A 266 -8.00 7.79 -4.07
N PRO A 267 -8.53 8.11 -2.87
CA PRO A 267 -9.76 8.88 -2.77
C PRO A 267 -9.48 10.35 -3.13
N GLN A 268 -10.09 10.86 -4.20
CA GLN A 268 -9.85 12.22 -4.72
C GLN A 268 -10.09 13.29 -3.66
N HIS A 269 -11.11 13.09 -2.83
CA HIS A 269 -11.53 14.04 -1.82
C HIS A 269 -11.14 13.62 -0.41
N GLY A 270 -10.28 12.59 -0.25
CA GLY A 270 -9.98 12.01 1.05
C GLY A 270 -11.11 11.12 1.58
N VAL A 271 -11.06 10.79 2.87
CA VAL A 271 -12.08 9.97 3.54
C VAL A 271 -12.48 10.65 4.85
N GLN A 272 -13.53 11.48 4.78
CA GLN A 272 -14.06 12.20 5.93
C GLN A 272 -14.89 11.28 6.81
N VAL A 273 -14.49 11.14 8.07
CA VAL A 273 -15.18 10.36 9.09
C VAL A 273 -15.30 11.16 10.37
N ILE A 274 -16.28 10.81 11.20
CA ILE A 274 -16.41 11.30 12.56
C ILE A 274 -15.97 10.19 13.50
N LEU A 275 -14.98 10.51 14.35
CA LEU A 275 -14.42 9.58 15.34
C LEU A 275 -15.23 9.60 16.63
N GLN A 276 -15.54 8.42 17.15
CA GLN A 276 -16.15 8.27 18.47
C GLN A 276 -15.29 7.31 19.30
N PRO A 277 -14.93 7.64 20.55
CA PRO A 277 -14.26 6.69 21.42
C PRO A 277 -15.04 5.38 21.52
N TYR A 278 -14.33 4.26 21.44
CA TYR A 278 -14.91 2.96 21.70
C TYR A 278 -14.95 2.75 23.22
N GLU A 279 -16.12 2.95 23.81
CA GLU A 279 -16.40 2.48 25.17
C GLU A 279 -16.81 1.01 25.08
N PRO A 280 -16.03 0.07 25.64
CA PRO A 280 -16.50 -1.30 25.79
C PRO A 280 -17.76 -1.25 26.65
N LYS A 281 -18.86 -1.84 26.18
CA LYS A 281 -19.98 -2.13 27.07
C LYS A 281 -19.43 -2.99 28.21
N LEU A 282 -19.35 -2.45 29.42
CA LEU A 282 -19.17 -3.25 30.62
C LEU A 282 -20.30 -4.29 30.62
N LEU A 283 -19.93 -5.54 30.34
CA LEU A 283 -20.79 -6.70 30.54
C LEU A 283 -20.77 -7.07 32.02
#